data_AF-A0A1M7Z119-F1
#
_entry.id   AF-A0A1M7Z119-F1
#
_cell.length_a   1.000
_cell.length_b   1.000
_cell.length_c   1.000
_cell.angle_alpha   90.00
_cell.angle_beta   90.00
_cell.angle_gamma   90.00
#
_symmetry.space_group_name_H-M   'P 1'
#
loop_
_entity.id
_entity.type
_entity.pdbx_description
1 polymer ?
#
loop_
_entity_poly.entity_id
_entity_poly.type
_entity_poly.pdbx_seq_one_letter_code
_entity_poly.pdbx_strand_id
1 'polypeptide(L)'
;MTSTTTDTASEGSQKNSPEQSAKKPDNIVAKARHDYESELSCAIEEVDLILSYLCRKGMKIPPDIVQDILTTKQAFTENGKVSVAEESRFWQCYCALAEQIKPATLTSVKETAPSGFWQKQHKGHYKRVKRVPLYYGMAICLLILITVMLQSYYMIGLDVLNKSDKLFESQSDLQQKISQLTSLPQDSLSEEQKLQLKSLTRAEKETGQKFESNRIFLYQWNTVWRLGIQPQIHFSEYDDFIYHKQLSAAQKQIEQLKTKERSRQVTRQIARYQKVVDKLTSERQLQISNYLFFGARISAGHMIDLLEGYILPLLLGCLGAFTLVLRSIYQSFKQETFTVKSCLDYNLRILLGGVMGISSGMVFSKDQAALTAEYSPMLIAFLIGYNVEILFSLMDNLARRLSQTDISGKRMS
;
A
#
# COMPACT_ATOMS: atom_id res chain seq x y z
N MET A 1 64.35 20.90 -14.51
CA MET A 1 63.45 19.97 -15.21
C MET A 1 62.07 20.18 -14.61
N THR A 2 61.08 20.51 -15.47
CA THR A 2 59.62 20.63 -15.22
C THR A 2 59.19 21.58 -14.08
N SER A 3 58.21 22.47 -14.16
CA SER A 3 57.17 22.87 -15.14
C SER A 3 56.26 23.83 -14.37
N THR A 4 55.90 24.99 -14.93
CA THR A 4 54.81 25.90 -14.52
C THR A 4 54.88 27.07 -15.51
N THR A 5 53.82 27.54 -16.18
CA THR A 5 52.56 28.17 -15.71
C THR A 5 51.71 28.43 -16.97
N THR A 6 50.40 28.20 -16.98
CA THR A 6 49.29 29.22 -16.98
C THR A 6 49.55 30.45 -17.88
N ASP A 7 48.62 31.03 -18.64
CA ASP A 7 47.17 31.08 -18.54
C ASP A 7 46.55 31.68 -19.82
N THR A 8 45.25 31.43 -19.94
CA THR A 8 44.14 32.07 -20.67
C THR A 8 44.26 33.49 -21.31
N ALA A 9 43.64 33.63 -22.52
CA ALA A 9 42.76 34.73 -23.01
C ALA A 9 42.53 34.52 -24.53
N SER A 10 41.37 34.08 -25.05
CA SER A 10 40.02 34.69 -25.16
C SER A 10 39.93 35.96 -26.01
N GLU A 11 38.87 35.98 -26.84
CA GLU A 11 38.34 37.04 -27.73
C GLU A 11 39.07 37.22 -29.07
N GLY A 12 38.43 37.14 -30.24
CA GLY A 12 37.02 37.09 -30.61
C GLY A 12 36.89 37.74 -31.99
N SER A 13 36.30 37.05 -32.97
CA SER A 13 35.59 37.74 -34.06
C SER A 13 34.82 36.77 -34.94
N GLN A 14 33.51 36.99 -34.93
CA GLN A 14 32.51 36.42 -35.80
C GLN A 14 32.81 36.71 -37.27
N LYS A 15 32.56 35.71 -38.12
CA LYS A 15 32.11 35.96 -39.48
C LYS A 15 30.98 34.99 -39.81
N ASN A 16 29.76 35.51 -39.68
CA ASN A 16 28.56 34.89 -40.21
C ASN A 16 28.62 34.89 -41.74
N SER A 17 28.54 33.70 -42.35
CA SER A 17 28.02 33.52 -43.70
C SER A 17 26.93 32.45 -43.64
N PRO A 18 25.73 32.70 -44.19
CA PRO A 18 24.61 31.78 -44.17
C PRO A 18 24.79 30.77 -45.31
N GLU A 19 25.63 29.77 -45.10
CA GLU A 19 25.64 28.60 -45.98
C GLU A 19 24.53 27.66 -45.50
N GLN A 20 23.31 27.98 -45.94
CA GLN A 20 22.23 27.01 -46.04
C GLN A 20 22.79 25.79 -46.78
N SER A 21 23.13 24.78 -45.99
CA SER A 21 23.33 23.40 -46.42
C SER A 21 22.10 23.01 -47.25
N ALA A 22 22.21 23.14 -48.56
CA ALA A 22 21.43 22.37 -49.51
C ALA A 22 21.76 20.91 -49.22
N LYS A 23 21.03 20.30 -48.28
CA LYS A 23 20.94 18.85 -48.14
C LYS A 23 20.53 18.34 -49.51
N LYS A 24 21.51 17.80 -50.22
CA LYS A 24 21.37 17.15 -51.52
C LYS A 24 20.09 16.29 -51.49
N PRO A 25 19.11 16.52 -52.40
CA PRO A 25 17.83 15.81 -52.39
C PRO A 25 18.01 14.28 -52.40
N ASP A 26 19.15 13.81 -52.90
CA ASP A 26 19.58 12.40 -52.90
C ASP A 26 19.58 11.76 -51.50
N ASN A 27 19.96 12.47 -50.44
CA ASN A 27 20.01 11.89 -49.08
C ASN A 27 18.63 11.76 -48.43
N ILE A 28 17.69 12.65 -48.76
CA ILE A 28 16.31 12.58 -48.27
C ILE A 28 15.56 11.46 -49.00
N VAL A 29 15.77 11.35 -50.32
CA VAL A 29 15.18 10.30 -51.15
C VAL A 29 15.77 8.93 -50.83
N ALA A 30 17.08 8.82 -50.58
CA ALA A 30 17.71 7.56 -50.17
C ALA A 30 17.23 7.11 -48.77
N LYS A 31 17.11 8.04 -47.82
CA LYS A 31 16.57 7.73 -46.49
C LYS A 31 15.09 7.29 -46.56
N ALA A 32 14.27 8.02 -47.31
CA ALA A 32 12.87 7.64 -47.52
C ALA A 32 12.73 6.28 -48.20
N ARG A 33 13.59 5.93 -49.18
CA ARG A 33 13.62 4.60 -49.80
C ARG A 33 14.03 3.51 -48.82
N HIS A 34 15.03 3.74 -47.98
CA HIS A 34 15.45 2.78 -46.96
C HIS A 34 14.37 2.56 -45.90
N ASP A 35 13.76 3.65 -45.41
CA ASP A 35 12.66 3.58 -44.45
C ASP A 35 11.43 2.86 -45.07
N TYR A 36 11.18 3.04 -46.38
CA TYR A 36 10.11 2.40 -47.14
C TYR A 36 10.34 0.90 -47.42
N GLU A 37 11.55 0.52 -47.87
CA GLU A 37 11.94 -0.89 -48.03
C GLU A 37 11.87 -1.63 -46.68
N SER A 38 12.11 -0.93 -45.57
CA SER A 38 11.93 -1.45 -44.21
C SER A 38 10.46 -1.68 -43.84
N GLU A 39 9.51 -0.85 -44.31
CA GLU A 39 8.08 -1.03 -44.02
C GLU A 39 7.47 -2.20 -44.80
N LEU A 40 7.76 -2.31 -46.10
CA LEU A 40 7.29 -3.42 -46.93
C LEU A 40 7.85 -4.77 -46.42
N SER A 41 9.13 -4.81 -46.07
CA SER A 41 9.76 -5.99 -45.49
C SER A 41 9.08 -6.43 -44.18
N CYS A 42 8.78 -5.46 -43.29
CA CYS A 42 8.06 -5.72 -42.05
C CYS A 42 6.64 -6.26 -42.31
N ALA A 43 5.91 -5.67 -43.26
CA ALA A 43 4.56 -6.11 -43.63
C ALA A 43 4.57 -7.54 -44.20
N ILE A 44 5.57 -7.91 -45.02
CA ILE A 44 5.70 -9.27 -45.56
C ILE A 44 5.89 -10.30 -44.44
N GLU A 45 6.75 -10.01 -43.44
CA GLU A 45 6.91 -10.90 -42.26
C GLU A 45 5.61 -11.03 -41.45
N GLU A 46 4.85 -9.94 -41.34
CA GLU A 46 3.57 -9.90 -40.64
C GLU A 46 2.49 -10.72 -41.34
N VAL A 47 2.49 -10.77 -42.66
CA VAL A 47 1.49 -11.54 -43.41
C VAL A 47 1.63 -13.04 -43.15
N ASP A 48 2.86 -13.57 -43.07
CA ASP A 48 3.09 -14.97 -42.71
C ASP A 48 2.47 -15.32 -41.35
N LEU A 49 2.54 -14.36 -40.41
CA LEU A 49 1.94 -14.50 -39.09
C LEU A 49 0.41 -14.51 -39.17
N ILE A 50 -0.19 -13.59 -39.93
CA ILE A 50 -1.65 -13.51 -40.13
C ILE A 50 -2.16 -14.78 -40.83
N LEU A 51 -1.52 -15.21 -41.91
CA LEU A 51 -1.90 -16.44 -42.62
C LEU A 51 -1.80 -17.67 -41.71
N SER A 52 -0.70 -17.80 -40.96
CA SER A 52 -0.55 -18.88 -39.99
C SER A 52 -1.66 -18.87 -38.93
N TYR A 53 -2.04 -17.68 -38.47
CA TYR A 53 -3.12 -17.48 -37.51
C TYR A 53 -4.50 -17.87 -38.07
N LEU A 54 -4.86 -17.34 -39.24
CA LEU A 54 -6.14 -17.61 -39.92
C LEU A 54 -6.30 -19.11 -40.21
N CYS A 55 -5.24 -19.76 -40.69
CA CYS A 55 -5.23 -21.20 -40.93
C CYS A 55 -5.43 -22.01 -39.64
N ARG A 56 -4.78 -21.62 -38.53
CA ARG A 56 -4.96 -22.29 -37.21
C ARG A 56 -6.39 -22.14 -36.67
N LYS A 57 -7.05 -21.02 -36.94
CA LYS A 57 -8.45 -20.77 -36.56
C LYS A 57 -9.46 -21.42 -37.51
N GLY A 58 -9.02 -21.99 -38.63
CA GLY A 58 -9.89 -22.58 -39.64
C GLY A 58 -10.72 -21.54 -40.40
N MET A 59 -10.26 -20.29 -40.48
CA MET A 59 -10.92 -19.25 -41.25
C MET A 59 -10.67 -19.48 -42.75
N LYS A 60 -11.71 -19.30 -43.58
CA LYS A 60 -11.61 -19.46 -45.03
C LYS A 60 -10.95 -18.23 -45.63
N ILE A 61 -9.78 -18.41 -46.23
CA ILE A 61 -9.05 -17.35 -46.92
C ILE A 61 -9.31 -17.50 -48.43
N PRO A 62 -9.75 -16.44 -49.13
CA PRO A 62 -9.87 -16.48 -50.58
C PRO A 62 -8.53 -16.84 -51.24
N PRO A 63 -8.51 -17.78 -52.20
CA PRO A 63 -7.27 -18.25 -52.82
C PRO A 63 -6.55 -17.12 -53.56
N ASP A 64 -7.30 -16.17 -54.14
CA ASP A 64 -6.78 -15.03 -54.89
C ASP A 64 -5.89 -14.13 -54.00
N ILE A 65 -6.33 -13.87 -52.76
CA ILE A 65 -5.58 -13.07 -51.78
C ILE A 65 -4.26 -13.75 -51.41
N VAL A 66 -4.29 -15.07 -51.20
CA VAL A 66 -3.09 -15.84 -50.86
C VAL A 66 -2.11 -15.85 -52.04
N GLN A 67 -2.61 -16.03 -53.25
CA GLN A 67 -1.79 -16.05 -54.46
C GLN A 67 -1.11 -14.71 -54.69
N ASP A 68 -1.83 -13.60 -54.63
CA ASP A 68 -1.27 -12.26 -54.83
C ASP A 68 -0.15 -11.97 -53.80
N ILE A 69 -0.39 -12.28 -52.53
CA ILE A 69 0.63 -12.11 -51.46
C ILE A 69 1.88 -12.95 -51.71
N LEU A 70 1.70 -14.23 -52.07
CA LEU A 70 2.82 -15.13 -52.32
C LEU A 70 3.63 -14.69 -53.54
N THR A 71 2.97 -14.20 -54.60
CA THR A 71 3.67 -13.66 -55.78
C THR A 71 4.47 -12.42 -55.44
N THR A 72 3.91 -11.47 -54.68
CA THR A 72 4.65 -10.27 -54.21
C THR A 72 5.82 -10.65 -53.31
N LYS A 73 5.63 -11.60 -52.40
CA LYS A 73 6.69 -12.10 -51.51
C LYS A 73 7.83 -12.76 -52.30
N GLN A 74 7.50 -13.58 -53.29
CA GLN A 74 8.50 -14.22 -54.15
C GLN A 74 9.28 -13.17 -54.96
N ALA A 75 8.58 -12.22 -55.58
CA ALA A 75 9.19 -11.12 -56.33
C ALA A 75 10.12 -10.27 -55.45
N PHE A 76 9.72 -9.97 -54.21
CA PHE A 76 10.55 -9.24 -53.25
C PHE A 76 11.80 -10.04 -52.84
N THR A 77 11.67 -11.35 -52.63
CA THR A 77 12.78 -12.23 -52.21
C THR A 77 13.80 -12.46 -53.33
N GLU A 78 13.33 -12.59 -54.58
CA GLU A 78 14.19 -12.87 -55.74
C GLU A 78 14.85 -11.62 -56.31
N ASN A 79 14.12 -10.51 -56.41
CA ASN A 79 14.56 -9.31 -57.13
C ASN A 79 14.92 -8.13 -56.20
N GLY A 80 14.59 -8.22 -54.90
CA GLY A 80 14.75 -7.13 -53.93
C GLY A 80 13.90 -5.89 -54.22
N LYS A 81 13.03 -5.94 -55.23
CA LYS A 81 12.17 -4.84 -55.70
C LYS A 81 10.84 -5.40 -56.18
N VAL A 82 9.76 -4.67 -55.92
CA VAL A 82 8.40 -5.00 -56.32
C VAL A 82 7.86 -3.90 -57.23
N SER A 83 7.08 -4.26 -58.24
CA SER A 83 6.42 -3.27 -59.09
C SER A 83 5.36 -2.50 -58.31
N VAL A 84 5.16 -1.21 -58.62
CA VAL A 84 4.15 -0.36 -57.95
C VAL A 84 2.74 -1.00 -58.00
N ALA A 85 2.41 -1.69 -59.10
CA ALA A 85 1.12 -2.36 -59.25
C ALA A 85 0.99 -3.60 -58.34
N GLU A 86 2.06 -4.38 -58.19
CA GLU A 86 2.12 -5.57 -57.32
C GLU A 86 2.07 -5.16 -55.85
N GLU A 87 2.77 -4.07 -55.50
CA GLU A 87 2.77 -3.53 -54.15
C GLU A 87 1.40 -2.97 -53.76
N SER A 88 0.73 -2.25 -54.66
CA SER A 88 -0.63 -1.75 -54.41
C SER A 88 -1.61 -2.91 -54.15
N ARG A 89 -1.52 -3.99 -54.92
CA ARG A 89 -2.31 -5.22 -54.68
C ARG A 89 -1.96 -5.87 -53.35
N PHE A 90 -0.67 -5.92 -53.00
CA PHE A 90 -0.23 -6.44 -51.70
C PHE A 90 -0.86 -5.66 -50.55
N TRP A 91 -0.83 -4.32 -50.56
CA TRP A 91 -1.44 -3.52 -49.49
C TRP A 91 -2.96 -3.70 -49.40
N GLN A 92 -3.66 -3.85 -50.53
CA GLN A 92 -5.09 -4.17 -50.54
C GLN A 92 -5.38 -5.55 -49.93
N CYS A 93 -4.60 -6.56 -50.32
CA CYS A 93 -4.68 -7.91 -49.77
C CYS A 93 -4.34 -7.94 -48.27
N TYR A 94 -3.31 -7.20 -47.86
CA TYR A 94 -2.89 -7.03 -46.47
C TYR A 94 -4.02 -6.42 -45.64
N CYS A 95 -4.66 -5.35 -46.12
CA CYS A 95 -5.82 -4.74 -45.45
C CYS A 95 -6.99 -5.74 -45.32
N ALA A 96 -7.30 -6.48 -46.38
CA ALA A 96 -8.37 -7.49 -46.35
C ALA A 96 -8.08 -8.61 -45.33
N LEU A 97 -6.83 -9.07 -45.22
CA LEU A 97 -6.42 -10.03 -44.21
C LEU A 97 -6.47 -9.45 -42.79
N ALA A 98 -6.04 -8.20 -42.61
CA ALA A 98 -6.07 -7.50 -41.34
C ALA A 98 -7.51 -7.25 -40.85
N GLU A 99 -8.48 -7.14 -41.74
CA GLU A 99 -9.89 -7.07 -41.37
C GLU A 99 -10.47 -8.42 -40.90
N GLN A 100 -10.01 -9.53 -41.48
CA GLN A 100 -10.48 -10.87 -41.12
C GLN A 100 -10.02 -11.33 -39.73
N ILE A 101 -8.96 -10.76 -39.17
CA ILE A 101 -8.47 -11.11 -37.83
C ILE A 101 -9.26 -10.47 -36.68
N LYS A 102 -10.18 -9.52 -36.96
CA LYS A 102 -11.00 -8.89 -35.91
C LYS A 102 -11.78 -9.95 -35.11
N PRO A 103 -11.86 -9.86 -33.77
CA PRO A 103 -11.44 -8.74 -32.92
C PRO A 103 -9.95 -8.71 -32.53
N ALA A 104 -9.16 -9.72 -32.93
CA ALA A 104 -7.73 -9.72 -32.69
C ALA A 104 -7.04 -8.67 -33.58
N THR A 105 -5.95 -8.10 -33.06
CA THR A 105 -5.10 -7.18 -33.81
C THR A 105 -3.80 -7.89 -34.15
N LEU A 106 -3.10 -7.42 -35.17
CA LEU A 106 -1.80 -7.97 -35.52
C LEU A 106 -0.82 -7.96 -34.32
N THR A 107 -0.84 -6.86 -33.55
CA THR A 107 -0.08 -6.75 -32.30
C THR A 107 -0.50 -7.81 -31.28
N SER A 108 -1.80 -8.09 -31.13
CA SER A 108 -2.25 -9.12 -30.18
C SER A 108 -1.91 -10.54 -30.64
N VAL A 109 -1.96 -10.82 -31.95
CA VAL A 109 -1.55 -12.12 -32.52
C VAL A 109 -0.06 -12.37 -32.31
N LYS A 110 0.79 -11.34 -32.54
CA LYS A 110 2.24 -11.40 -32.26
C LYS A 110 2.52 -11.81 -30.82
N GLU A 111 1.72 -11.31 -29.88
CA GLU A 111 1.95 -11.51 -28.46
C GLU A 111 1.32 -12.78 -27.89
N THR A 112 0.14 -13.17 -28.36
CA THR A 112 -0.63 -14.28 -27.77
C THR A 112 -0.44 -15.62 -28.50
N ALA A 113 -0.38 -15.63 -29.82
CA ALA A 113 -0.38 -16.85 -30.62
C ALA A 113 0.63 -16.83 -31.79
N PRO A 114 1.91 -16.53 -31.55
CA PRO A 114 2.87 -16.41 -32.63
C PRO A 114 3.08 -17.73 -33.39
N SER A 115 3.49 -17.63 -34.66
CA SER A 115 3.94 -18.78 -35.43
C SER A 115 5.22 -19.35 -34.81
N GLY A 116 5.48 -20.65 -35.00
CA GLY A 116 6.68 -21.29 -34.43
C GLY A 116 7.99 -20.70 -34.97
N PHE A 117 7.96 -20.18 -36.20
CA PHE A 117 9.04 -19.43 -36.80
C PHE A 117 9.25 -18.08 -36.09
N TRP A 118 8.17 -17.31 -35.92
CA TRP A 118 8.21 -16.01 -35.26
C TRP A 118 8.70 -16.12 -33.80
N GLN A 119 8.29 -17.17 -33.09
CA GLN A 119 8.76 -17.46 -31.74
C GLN A 119 10.28 -17.70 -31.68
N LYS A 120 10.88 -18.31 -32.71
CA LYS A 120 12.33 -18.55 -32.77
C LYS A 120 13.13 -17.27 -33.05
N GLN A 121 12.60 -16.39 -33.90
CA GLN A 121 13.20 -15.10 -34.24
C GLN A 121 13.06 -14.09 -33.09
N HIS A 122 11.91 -14.08 -32.39
CA HIS A 122 11.56 -13.10 -31.35
C HIS A 122 11.47 -13.71 -29.94
N LYS A 123 12.37 -14.66 -29.59
CA LYS A 123 12.36 -15.40 -28.31
C LYS A 123 12.28 -14.51 -27.07
N GLY A 124 12.97 -13.36 -27.07
CA GLY A 124 13.03 -12.43 -25.94
C GLY A 124 11.69 -11.76 -25.65
N HIS A 125 10.99 -11.31 -26.70
CA HIS A 125 9.70 -10.64 -26.58
C HIS A 125 8.61 -11.60 -26.08
N TYR A 126 8.54 -12.80 -26.67
CA TYR A 126 7.58 -13.83 -26.26
C TYR A 126 7.74 -14.26 -24.78
N LYS A 127 8.99 -14.42 -24.31
CA LYS A 127 9.28 -14.71 -22.89
C LYS A 127 8.84 -13.59 -21.95
N ARG A 128 8.77 -12.35 -22.42
CA ARG A 128 8.29 -11.20 -21.62
C ARG A 128 6.78 -11.27 -21.47
N VAL A 129 6.04 -11.46 -22.56
CA VAL A 129 4.57 -11.58 -22.56
C VAL A 129 4.10 -12.71 -21.65
N LYS A 130 4.70 -13.90 -21.76
CA LYS A 130 4.35 -15.05 -20.90
C LYS A 130 4.60 -14.82 -19.41
N ARG A 131 5.50 -13.91 -19.03
CA ARG A 131 5.77 -13.59 -17.62
C ARG A 131 4.73 -12.66 -17.03
N VAL A 132 3.92 -11.97 -17.84
CA VAL A 132 2.94 -10.99 -17.36
C VAL A 132 1.89 -11.62 -16.44
N PRO A 133 1.19 -12.71 -16.82
CA PRO A 133 0.22 -13.34 -15.92
C PRO A 133 0.85 -13.87 -14.63
N LEU A 134 2.08 -14.38 -14.71
CA LEU A 134 2.82 -14.87 -13.55
C LEU A 134 3.17 -13.73 -12.59
N TYR A 135 3.59 -12.57 -13.13
CA TYR A 135 3.89 -11.38 -12.33
C TYR A 135 2.65 -10.89 -11.57
N TYR A 136 1.52 -10.70 -12.26
CA TYR A 136 0.27 -10.27 -11.60
C TYR A 136 -0.26 -11.34 -10.63
N GLY A 137 -0.09 -12.63 -10.95
CA GLY A 137 -0.43 -13.75 -10.06
C GLY A 137 0.42 -13.79 -8.79
N MET A 138 1.72 -13.54 -8.89
CA MET A 138 2.59 -13.44 -7.70
C MET A 138 2.30 -12.17 -6.90
N ALA A 139 2.02 -11.05 -7.57
CA ALA A 139 1.67 -9.80 -6.91
C ALA A 139 0.37 -9.91 -6.10
N ILE A 140 -0.67 -10.56 -6.63
CA ILE A 140 -1.92 -10.77 -5.89
C ILE A 140 -1.72 -11.72 -4.70
N CYS A 141 -0.92 -12.79 -4.84
CA CYS A 141 -0.59 -13.68 -3.72
C CYS A 141 0.17 -12.94 -2.62
N LEU A 142 1.14 -12.10 -2.98
CA LEU A 142 1.88 -11.26 -2.03
C LEU A 142 0.94 -10.27 -1.34
N LEU A 143 0.04 -9.63 -2.08
CA LEU A 143 -0.93 -8.69 -1.54
C LEU A 143 -1.90 -9.36 -0.56
N ILE A 144 -2.40 -10.57 -0.87
CA ILE A 144 -3.25 -11.36 0.03
C ILE A 144 -2.48 -11.68 1.31
N LEU A 145 -1.23 -12.13 1.21
CA LEU A 145 -0.40 -12.45 2.36
C LEU A 145 -0.22 -11.22 3.27
N ILE A 146 0.14 -10.07 2.69
CA ILE A 146 0.31 -8.81 3.42
C ILE A 146 -1.01 -8.39 4.08
N THR A 147 -2.13 -8.49 3.36
CA THR A 147 -3.45 -8.11 3.87
C THR A 147 -3.86 -8.98 5.06
N VAL A 148 -3.68 -10.29 4.97
CA VAL A 148 -4.00 -11.23 6.06
C VAL A 148 -3.10 -11.00 7.27
N MET A 149 -1.79 -10.76 7.07
CA MET A 149 -0.88 -10.43 8.15
C MET A 149 -1.30 -9.14 8.86
N LEU A 150 -1.63 -8.10 8.09
CA LEU A 150 -2.03 -6.82 8.65
C LEU A 150 -3.39 -6.89 9.36
N GLN A 151 -4.35 -7.63 8.82
CA GLN A 151 -5.66 -7.85 9.43
C GLN A 151 -5.52 -8.63 10.75
N SER A 152 -4.67 -9.67 10.79
CA SER A 152 -4.38 -10.41 12.02
C SER A 152 -3.74 -9.49 13.06
N TYR A 153 -2.80 -8.66 12.64
CA TYR A 153 -2.16 -7.67 13.50
C TYR A 153 -3.16 -6.66 14.08
N TYR A 154 -4.07 -6.13 13.25
CA TYR A 154 -5.16 -5.23 13.67
C TYR A 154 -6.06 -5.90 14.72
N MET A 155 -6.50 -7.14 14.46
CA MET A 155 -7.37 -7.88 15.39
C MET A 155 -6.72 -8.11 16.76
N ILE A 156 -5.41 -8.44 16.78
CA ILE A 156 -4.67 -8.59 18.03
C ILE A 156 -4.60 -7.25 18.78
N GLY A 157 -4.35 -6.15 18.07
CA GLY A 157 -4.30 -4.81 18.66
C GLY A 157 -5.63 -4.41 19.32
N LEU A 158 -6.72 -4.62 18.59
CA LEU A 158 -8.07 -4.31 19.07
C LEU A 158 -8.45 -5.14 20.31
N ASP A 159 -8.13 -6.44 20.31
CA ASP A 159 -8.38 -7.32 21.46
C ASP A 159 -7.57 -6.90 22.69
N VAL A 160 -6.28 -6.58 22.51
CA VAL A 160 -5.40 -6.13 23.60
C VAL A 160 -5.87 -4.79 24.17
N LEU A 161 -6.31 -3.85 23.32
CA LEU A 161 -6.84 -2.56 23.74
C LEU A 161 -8.15 -2.73 24.52
N ASN A 162 -9.12 -3.46 23.96
CA ASN A 162 -10.40 -3.70 24.61
C ASN A 162 -10.27 -4.47 25.94
N LYS A 163 -9.34 -5.42 26.02
CA LYS A 163 -9.02 -6.12 27.28
C LYS A 163 -8.38 -5.19 28.30
N SER A 164 -7.52 -4.27 27.87
CA SER A 164 -6.91 -3.27 28.77
C SER A 164 -7.97 -2.42 29.44
N ASP A 165 -8.96 -1.98 28.68
CA ASP A 165 -10.05 -1.12 29.15
C ASP A 165 -10.93 -1.84 30.16
N LYS A 166 -11.38 -3.05 29.82
CA LYS A 166 -12.19 -3.89 30.71
C LYS A 166 -11.45 -4.25 32.00
N LEU A 167 -10.15 -4.58 31.91
CA LEU A 167 -9.35 -4.90 33.09
C LEU A 167 -9.13 -3.68 33.98
N PHE A 168 -8.94 -2.50 33.38
CA PHE A 168 -8.79 -1.24 34.12
C PHE A 168 -10.08 -0.88 34.88
N GLU A 169 -11.23 -0.95 34.20
CA GLU A 169 -12.55 -0.74 34.83
C GLU A 169 -12.76 -1.73 35.99
N SER A 170 -12.53 -3.02 35.73
CA SER A 170 -12.66 -4.06 36.76
C SER A 170 -11.72 -3.84 37.94
N GLN A 171 -10.50 -3.33 37.72
CA GLN A 171 -9.56 -3.02 38.79
C GLN A 171 -10.05 -1.83 39.63
N SER A 172 -10.56 -0.78 38.98
CA SER A 172 -11.09 0.40 39.67
C SER A 172 -12.30 0.06 40.55
N ASP A 173 -13.20 -0.81 40.05
CA ASP A 173 -14.35 -1.31 40.80
C ASP A 173 -13.94 -2.14 42.02
N LEU A 174 -12.93 -3.02 41.86
CA LEU A 174 -12.40 -3.82 42.96
C LEU A 174 -11.75 -2.93 44.03
N GLN A 175 -10.97 -1.94 43.63
CA GLN A 175 -10.34 -0.99 44.56
C GLN A 175 -11.37 -0.13 45.30
N GLN A 176 -12.44 0.30 44.64
CA GLN A 176 -13.52 1.02 45.30
C GLN A 176 -14.19 0.16 46.38
N LYS A 177 -14.50 -1.11 46.08
CA LYS A 177 -15.10 -2.06 47.03
C LYS A 177 -14.17 -2.35 48.21
N ILE A 178 -12.87 -2.55 47.95
CA ILE A 178 -11.86 -2.75 49.00
C ILE A 178 -11.75 -1.51 49.89
N SER A 179 -11.75 -0.32 49.30
CA SER A 179 -11.65 0.95 50.05
C SER A 179 -12.87 1.17 50.95
N GLN A 180 -14.08 0.86 50.47
CA GLN A 180 -15.31 0.92 51.26
C GLN A 180 -15.23 -0.01 52.49
N LEU A 181 -14.83 -1.26 52.29
CA LEU A 181 -14.71 -2.23 53.39
C LEU A 181 -13.54 -1.92 54.34
N THR A 182 -12.46 -1.31 53.85
CA THR A 182 -11.29 -0.93 54.66
C THR A 182 -11.53 0.32 55.50
N SER A 183 -12.46 1.19 55.10
CA SER A 183 -12.82 2.40 55.86
C SER A 183 -13.55 2.11 57.18
N LEU A 184 -14.06 0.90 57.36
CA LEU A 184 -14.71 0.44 58.59
C LEU A 184 -13.64 0.01 59.63
N PRO A 185 -13.79 0.37 60.93
CA PRO A 185 -12.88 -0.09 61.98
C PRO A 185 -12.77 -1.62 62.00
N GLN A 186 -11.55 -2.16 62.10
CA GLN A 186 -11.30 -3.61 62.03
C GLN A 186 -12.09 -4.44 63.04
N ASP A 187 -12.40 -3.86 64.20
CA ASP A 187 -13.15 -4.51 65.28
C ASP A 187 -14.67 -4.57 65.02
N SER A 188 -15.17 -3.83 64.03
CA SER A 188 -16.61 -3.76 63.66
C SER A 188 -17.00 -4.63 62.46
N LEU A 189 -16.03 -5.25 61.79
CA LEU A 189 -16.26 -6.07 60.61
C LEU A 189 -16.78 -7.46 61.00
N SER A 190 -17.92 -7.85 60.43
CA SER A 190 -18.43 -9.23 60.53
C SER A 190 -17.45 -10.23 59.91
N GLU A 191 -17.43 -11.48 60.39
CA GLU A 191 -16.59 -12.55 59.81
C GLU A 191 -16.84 -12.75 58.30
N GLU A 192 -18.09 -12.55 57.85
CA GLU A 192 -18.41 -12.55 56.42
C GLU A 192 -17.73 -11.42 55.65
N GLN A 193 -17.66 -10.21 56.22
CA GLN A 193 -17.02 -9.06 55.59
C GLN A 193 -15.49 -9.23 55.55
N LYS A 194 -14.90 -9.86 56.56
CA LYS A 194 -13.47 -10.22 56.55
C LYS A 194 -13.16 -11.24 55.45
N LEU A 195 -14.03 -12.23 55.27
CA LEU A 195 -13.90 -13.24 54.22
C LEU A 195 -14.10 -12.64 52.83
N GLN A 196 -15.08 -11.74 52.67
CA GLN A 196 -15.29 -10.95 51.45
C GLN A 196 -14.08 -10.08 51.12
N LEU A 197 -13.54 -9.33 52.08
CA LEU A 197 -12.33 -8.52 51.90
C LEU A 197 -11.17 -9.39 51.40
N LYS A 198 -10.93 -10.54 52.04
CA LYS A 198 -9.88 -11.48 51.61
C LYS A 198 -10.09 -12.02 50.20
N SER A 199 -11.34 -12.28 49.80
CA SER A 199 -11.66 -12.72 48.44
C SER A 199 -11.45 -11.60 47.41
N LEU A 200 -11.86 -10.37 47.74
CA LEU A 200 -11.67 -9.20 46.89
C LEU A 200 -10.18 -8.88 46.70
N THR A 201 -9.36 -8.97 47.75
CA THR A 201 -7.91 -8.79 47.65
C THR A 201 -7.25 -9.86 46.76
N ARG A 202 -7.75 -11.11 46.79
CA ARG A 202 -7.27 -12.17 45.86
C ARG A 202 -7.66 -11.86 44.41
N ALA A 203 -8.90 -11.45 44.19
CA ALA A 203 -9.40 -11.07 42.87
C ALA A 203 -8.67 -9.84 42.32
N GLU A 204 -8.38 -8.84 43.16
CA GLU A 204 -7.56 -7.68 42.80
C GLU A 204 -6.17 -8.12 42.37
N LYS A 205 -5.52 -9.02 43.11
CA LYS A 205 -4.19 -9.53 42.76
C LYS A 205 -4.19 -10.29 41.42
N GLU A 206 -5.18 -11.15 41.20
CA GLU A 206 -5.31 -11.89 39.94
C GLU A 206 -5.57 -10.96 38.76
N THR A 207 -6.48 -10.00 38.93
CA THR A 207 -6.80 -8.98 37.92
C THR A 207 -5.57 -8.11 37.63
N GLY A 208 -4.82 -7.75 38.67
CA GLY A 208 -3.56 -7.02 38.54
C GLY A 208 -2.51 -7.80 37.73
N GLN A 209 -2.37 -9.12 37.94
CA GLN A 209 -1.47 -9.94 37.13
C GLN A 209 -1.89 -10.02 35.66
N LYS A 210 -3.20 -10.15 35.40
CA LYS A 210 -3.75 -10.14 34.04
C LYS A 210 -3.52 -8.78 33.37
N PHE A 211 -3.74 -7.68 34.09
CA PHE A 211 -3.51 -6.33 33.62
C PHE A 211 -2.04 -6.09 33.28
N GLU A 212 -1.13 -6.49 34.17
CA GLU A 212 0.32 -6.42 33.95
C GLU A 212 0.75 -7.20 32.71
N SER A 213 0.25 -8.43 32.54
CA SER A 213 0.52 -9.24 31.35
C SER A 213 0.02 -8.57 30.08
N ASN A 214 -1.21 -8.05 30.11
CA ASN A 214 -1.81 -7.37 28.96
C ASN A 214 -1.08 -6.06 28.60
N ARG A 215 -0.59 -5.34 29.62
CA ARG A 215 0.24 -4.15 29.43
C ARG A 215 1.55 -4.50 28.71
N ILE A 216 2.21 -5.60 29.09
CA ILE A 216 3.42 -6.08 28.39
C ILE A 216 3.11 -6.40 26.93
N PHE A 217 1.98 -7.08 26.65
CA PHE A 217 1.54 -7.33 25.28
C PHE A 217 1.30 -6.05 24.49
N LEU A 218 0.64 -5.05 25.09
CA LEU A 218 0.41 -3.76 24.47
C LEU A 218 1.72 -3.04 24.10
N TYR A 219 2.74 -3.12 24.95
CA TYR A 219 4.07 -2.58 24.62
C TYR A 219 4.73 -3.32 23.46
N GLN A 220 4.72 -4.66 23.49
CA GLN A 220 5.31 -5.48 22.42
C GLN A 220 4.62 -5.22 21.08
N TRP A 221 3.29 -5.15 21.09
CA TRP A 221 2.49 -4.83 19.92
C TRP A 221 2.84 -3.43 19.37
N ASN A 222 2.92 -2.40 20.24
CA ASN A 222 3.29 -1.04 19.84
C ASN A 222 4.74 -0.92 19.35
N THR A 223 5.63 -1.80 19.81
CA THR A 223 7.05 -1.78 19.41
C THR A 223 7.20 -2.01 17.90
N VAL A 224 6.29 -2.79 17.30
CA VAL A 224 6.30 -3.11 15.87
C VAL A 224 6.20 -1.85 15.01
N TRP A 225 5.23 -0.97 15.26
CA TRP A 225 5.06 0.26 14.46
C TRP A 225 5.94 1.42 14.90
N ARG A 226 6.38 1.42 16.16
CA ARG A 226 7.38 2.38 16.63
C ARG A 226 8.77 2.11 16.05
N LEU A 227 8.92 1.08 15.21
CA LEU A 227 10.19 0.68 14.60
C LEU A 227 11.29 0.48 15.66
N GLY A 228 10.90 -0.02 16.84
CA GLY A 228 11.81 -0.21 17.97
C GLY A 228 12.18 1.05 18.76
N ILE A 229 11.65 2.23 18.42
CA ILE A 229 11.91 3.47 19.14
C ILE A 229 11.16 3.47 20.48
N GLN A 230 11.91 3.38 21.57
CA GLN A 230 11.35 3.45 22.91
C GLN A 230 10.84 4.87 23.21
N PRO A 231 9.68 5.01 23.86
CA PRO A 231 9.18 6.32 24.29
C PRO A 231 10.17 6.96 25.26
N GLN A 232 10.64 8.16 24.94
CA GLN A 232 11.30 8.99 25.95
C GLN A 232 10.25 9.57 26.88
N ILE A 233 10.46 9.39 28.17
CA ILE A 233 9.57 9.91 29.20
C ILE A 233 10.08 11.28 29.59
N HIS A 234 9.31 12.31 29.24
CA HIS A 234 9.55 13.65 29.73
C HIS A 234 8.55 13.94 30.84
N PHE A 235 9.07 14.06 32.06
CA PHE A 235 8.31 14.60 33.17
C PHE A 235 8.35 16.13 33.13
N SER A 236 7.35 16.77 33.73
CA SER A 236 7.39 18.20 33.97
C SER A 236 8.61 18.55 34.81
N GLU A 237 9.35 19.60 34.45
CA GLU A 237 10.50 20.09 35.24
C GLU A 237 10.12 20.34 36.70
N TYR A 238 8.87 20.77 36.94
CA TYR A 238 8.32 20.97 38.27
C TYR A 238 8.21 19.66 39.06
N ASP A 239 7.67 18.60 38.45
CA ASP A 239 7.47 17.31 39.13
C ASP A 239 8.82 16.64 39.45
N ASP A 240 9.78 16.76 38.54
CA ASP A 240 11.15 16.29 38.76
C ASP A 240 11.84 17.06 39.88
N PHE A 241 11.69 18.38 39.89
CA PHE A 241 12.20 19.22 40.97
C PHE A 241 11.60 18.83 42.33
N ILE A 242 10.28 18.64 42.41
CA ILE A 242 9.61 18.26 43.67
C ILE A 242 10.09 16.87 44.14
N TYR A 243 10.16 15.90 43.24
CA TYR A 243 10.67 14.56 43.55
C TYR A 243 12.11 14.61 44.09
N HIS A 244 13.02 15.27 43.38
CA HIS A 244 14.42 15.38 43.80
C HIS A 244 14.58 16.19 45.09
N LYS A 245 13.77 17.22 45.30
CA LYS A 245 13.76 18.00 46.55
C LYS A 245 13.33 17.15 47.74
N GLN A 246 12.27 16.36 47.60
CA GLN A 246 11.79 15.48 48.68
C GLN A 246 12.75 14.33 48.95
N LEU A 247 13.28 13.70 47.90
CA LEU A 247 14.27 12.64 47.99
C LEU A 247 15.54 13.12 48.71
N SER A 248 16.09 14.26 48.29
CA SER A 248 17.31 14.83 48.89
C SER A 248 17.09 15.30 50.32
N ALA A 249 15.90 15.85 50.65
CA ALA A 249 15.56 16.20 52.02
C ALA A 249 15.52 14.97 52.93
N ALA A 250 14.87 13.88 52.49
CA ALA A 250 14.83 12.63 53.25
C ALA A 250 16.21 11.99 53.41
N GLN A 251 17.04 11.99 52.37
CA GLN A 251 18.41 11.48 52.41
C GLN A 251 19.32 12.29 53.35
N LYS A 252 19.23 13.63 53.32
CA LYS A 252 19.98 14.50 54.25
C LYS A 252 19.61 14.22 55.71
N GLN A 253 18.33 13.99 56.01
CA GLN A 253 17.89 13.62 57.36
C GLN A 253 18.48 12.26 57.80
N ILE A 254 18.54 11.28 56.89
CA ILE A 254 19.19 9.99 57.17
C ILE A 254 20.69 10.18 57.47
N GLU A 255 21.38 11.01 56.69
CA GLU A 255 22.81 11.27 56.86
C GLU A 255 23.12 11.99 58.18
N GLN A 256 22.34 13.03 58.52
CA GLN A 256 22.45 13.73 59.81
C GLN A 256 22.14 12.84 61.01
N LEU A 257 21.26 11.84 60.86
CA LEU A 257 20.96 10.88 61.92
C LEU A 257 22.05 9.80 62.03
N LYS A 258 22.76 9.48 60.95
CA LYS A 258 23.88 8.51 60.97
C LYS A 258 25.12 9.07 61.67
N THR A 259 25.32 10.40 61.67
CA THR A 259 26.45 11.05 62.36
C THR A 259 26.24 11.22 63.86
N LYS A 260 25.00 11.09 64.34
CA LYS A 260 24.68 11.09 65.78
C LYS A 260 24.93 9.72 66.42
N GLU A 261 25.18 9.72 67.72
CA GLU A 261 25.45 8.51 68.52
C GLU A 261 24.33 7.46 68.38
N ARG A 262 24.69 6.18 68.21
CA ARG A 262 23.74 5.10 67.92
C ARG A 262 22.84 4.81 69.11
N SER A 263 21.68 5.46 69.16
CA SER A 263 20.59 5.12 70.08
C SER A 263 19.47 4.34 69.37
N ARG A 264 18.69 3.56 70.14
CA ARG A 264 17.50 2.85 69.61
C ARG A 264 16.49 3.81 68.95
N GLN A 265 16.42 5.06 69.41
CA GLN A 265 15.53 6.08 68.83
C GLN A 265 16.04 6.56 67.46
N VAL A 266 17.35 6.79 67.32
CA VAL A 266 17.98 7.19 66.05
C VAL A 266 17.77 6.10 64.99
N THR A 267 17.96 4.81 65.33
CA THR A 267 17.70 3.69 64.41
C THR A 267 16.25 3.65 63.94
N ARG A 268 15.28 3.92 64.82
CA ARG A 268 13.85 3.99 64.45
C ARG A 268 13.56 5.16 63.52
N GLN A 269 14.19 6.32 63.73
CA GLN A 269 14.02 7.48 62.85
C GLN A 269 14.63 7.25 61.47
N ILE A 270 15.83 6.66 61.40
CA ILE A 270 16.45 6.25 60.13
C ILE A 270 15.51 5.30 59.37
N ALA A 271 14.95 4.29 60.04
CA ALA A 271 14.00 3.37 59.41
C ALA A 271 12.72 4.08 58.89
N ARG A 272 12.24 5.12 59.58
CA ARG A 272 11.10 5.93 59.10
C ARG A 272 11.44 6.70 57.83
N TYR A 273 12.59 7.38 57.79
CA TYR A 273 13.01 8.10 56.58
C TYR A 273 13.34 7.17 55.43
N GLN A 274 13.91 5.99 55.71
CA GLN A 274 14.13 4.97 54.68
C GLN A 274 12.81 4.54 54.03
N LYS A 275 11.76 4.29 54.84
CA LYS A 275 10.42 4.02 54.32
C LYS A 275 9.87 5.16 53.46
N VAL A 276 10.17 6.42 53.79
CA VAL A 276 9.76 7.57 52.96
C VAL A 276 10.48 7.55 51.62
N VAL A 277 11.78 7.28 51.59
CA VAL A 277 12.56 7.13 50.35
C VAL A 277 12.00 5.99 49.51
N ASP A 278 11.78 4.81 50.10
CA ASP A 278 11.25 3.64 49.42
C ASP A 278 9.82 3.88 48.89
N LYS A 279 9.01 4.66 49.63
CA LYS A 279 7.67 5.08 49.19
C LYS A 279 7.75 6.01 47.99
N LEU A 280 8.59 7.06 48.06
CA LEU A 280 8.76 8.03 46.97
C LEU A 280 9.29 7.36 45.69
N THR A 281 10.25 6.45 45.80
CA THR A 281 10.78 5.72 44.65
C THR A 281 9.72 4.80 44.04
N SER A 282 8.91 4.11 44.87
CA SER A 282 7.80 3.27 44.40
C SER A 282 6.71 4.08 43.71
N GLU A 283 6.32 5.22 44.27
CA GLU A 283 5.35 6.15 43.65
C GLU A 283 5.87 6.66 42.30
N ARG A 284 7.15 7.01 42.22
CA ARG A 284 7.78 7.43 40.97
C ARG A 284 7.79 6.32 39.92
N GLN A 285 8.11 5.08 40.31
CA GLN A 285 8.06 3.93 39.41
C GLN A 285 6.63 3.64 38.91
N LEU A 286 5.63 3.79 39.78
CA LEU A 286 4.22 3.66 39.40
C LEU A 286 3.82 4.74 38.40
N GLN A 287 4.20 5.99 38.63
CA GLN A 287 3.94 7.10 37.70
C GLN A 287 4.60 6.86 36.33
N ILE A 288 5.87 6.45 36.31
CA ILE A 288 6.59 6.06 35.08
C ILE A 288 5.81 4.99 34.32
N SER A 289 5.39 3.94 35.02
CA SER A 289 4.69 2.81 34.40
C SER A 289 3.32 3.21 33.84
N ASN A 290 2.58 4.04 34.58
CA ASN A 290 1.30 4.59 34.15
C ASN A 290 1.45 5.48 32.92
N TYR A 291 2.42 6.40 32.92
CA TYR A 291 2.68 7.28 31.79
C TYR A 291 3.00 6.48 30.52
N LEU A 292 3.89 5.50 30.64
CA LEU A 292 4.23 4.60 29.53
C LEU A 292 2.98 3.85 29.03
N PHE A 293 2.11 3.38 29.94
CA PHE A 293 0.92 2.62 29.60
C PHE A 293 -0.08 3.48 28.83
N PHE A 294 -0.39 4.68 29.35
CA PHE A 294 -1.30 5.60 28.69
C PHE A 294 -0.75 6.08 27.34
N GLY A 295 0.55 6.36 27.27
CA GLY A 295 1.21 6.71 26.00
C GLY A 295 1.12 5.57 24.98
N ALA A 296 1.36 4.33 25.40
CA ALA A 296 1.21 3.14 24.55
C ALA A 296 -0.26 2.92 24.13
N ARG A 297 -1.21 3.11 25.05
CA ARG A 297 -2.65 2.98 24.77
C ARG A 297 -3.12 4.00 23.73
N ILE A 298 -2.79 5.27 23.89
CA ILE A 298 -3.16 6.34 22.94
C ILE A 298 -2.53 6.08 21.57
N SER A 299 -1.24 5.73 21.56
CA SER A 299 -0.53 5.34 20.33
C SER A 299 -1.23 4.17 19.62
N ALA A 300 -1.66 3.17 20.37
CA ALA A 300 -2.35 2.01 19.83
C ALA A 300 -3.72 2.36 19.25
N GLY A 301 -4.49 3.20 19.95
CA GLY A 301 -5.77 3.70 19.44
C GLY A 301 -5.61 4.38 18.08
N HIS A 302 -4.73 5.37 17.97
CA HIS A 302 -4.46 6.03 16.69
C HIS A 302 -3.99 5.07 15.60
N MET A 303 -3.16 4.09 15.93
CA MET A 303 -2.68 3.12 14.95
C MET A 303 -3.81 2.20 14.45
N ILE A 304 -4.70 1.76 15.35
CA ILE A 304 -5.89 0.98 15.00
C ILE A 304 -6.81 1.80 14.09
N ASP A 305 -7.05 3.07 14.43
CA ASP A 305 -7.85 3.99 13.61
C ASP A 305 -7.24 4.18 12.20
N LEU A 306 -5.91 4.28 12.11
CA LEU A 306 -5.20 4.38 10.82
C LEU A 306 -5.31 3.09 10.00
N LEU A 307 -5.16 1.93 10.66
CA LEU A 307 -5.28 0.63 10.02
C LEU A 307 -6.70 0.41 9.48
N GLU A 308 -7.72 0.69 10.28
CA GLU A 308 -9.13 0.52 9.92
C GLU A 308 -9.61 1.54 8.89
N GLY A 309 -9.26 2.81 9.07
CA GLY A 309 -9.75 3.90 8.23
C GLY A 309 -9.05 4.03 6.88
N TYR A 310 -7.77 3.65 6.79
CA TYR A 310 -6.95 3.94 5.61
C TYR A 310 -6.27 2.70 5.04
N ILE A 311 -5.48 1.98 5.84
CA ILE A 311 -4.56 0.96 5.31
C ILE A 311 -5.32 -0.30 4.85
N LEU A 312 -6.24 -0.82 5.66
CA LEU A 312 -7.04 -2.00 5.30
C LEU A 312 -7.96 -1.72 4.09
N PRO A 313 -8.74 -0.62 4.04
CA PRO A 313 -9.54 -0.29 2.88
C PRO A 313 -8.72 -0.09 1.60
N LEU A 314 -7.53 0.52 1.70
CA LEU A 314 -6.58 0.63 0.58
C LEU A 314 -6.18 -0.74 0.03
N LEU A 315 -5.71 -1.64 0.90
CA LEU A 315 -5.25 -2.97 0.49
C LEU A 315 -6.38 -3.82 -0.09
N LEU A 316 -7.57 -3.75 0.50
CA LEU A 316 -8.76 -4.45 0.02
C LEU A 316 -9.27 -3.89 -1.30
N GLY A 317 -9.25 -2.57 -1.49
CA GLY A 317 -9.57 -1.92 -2.77
C GLY A 317 -8.57 -2.31 -3.88
N CYS A 318 -7.27 -2.31 -3.56
CA CYS A 318 -6.25 -2.84 -4.45
C CYS A 318 -6.52 -4.31 -4.81
N LEU A 319 -6.86 -5.15 -3.82
CA LEU A 319 -7.13 -6.58 -4.04
C LEU A 319 -8.33 -6.81 -4.98
N GLY A 320 -9.40 -6.02 -4.82
CA GLY A 320 -10.54 -6.02 -5.73
C GLY A 320 -10.13 -5.68 -7.17
N ALA A 321 -9.33 -4.63 -7.34
CA ALA A 321 -8.83 -4.22 -8.65
C ALA A 321 -7.89 -5.27 -9.28
N PHE A 322 -7.02 -5.90 -8.49
CA PHE A 322 -6.15 -7.00 -8.94
C PHE A 322 -6.97 -8.20 -9.43
N THR A 323 -8.04 -8.55 -8.72
CA THR A 323 -8.91 -9.67 -9.11
C THR A 323 -9.58 -9.40 -10.46
N LEU A 324 -10.04 -8.18 -10.68
CA LEU A 324 -10.61 -7.81 -11.97
C LEU A 324 -9.53 -7.79 -13.06
N VAL A 325 -8.35 -7.21 -12.82
CA VAL A 325 -7.25 -7.20 -13.80
C VAL A 325 -6.85 -8.62 -14.19
N LEU A 326 -6.74 -9.53 -13.22
CA LEU A 326 -6.42 -10.93 -13.49
C LEU A 326 -7.49 -11.61 -14.34
N ARG A 327 -8.77 -11.33 -14.05
CA ARG A 327 -9.90 -11.80 -14.87
C ARG A 327 -9.83 -11.26 -16.30
N SER A 328 -9.56 -9.97 -16.46
CA SER A 328 -9.42 -9.33 -17.78
C SER A 328 -8.25 -9.87 -18.57
N ILE A 329 -7.11 -10.11 -17.92
CA ILE A 329 -5.94 -10.76 -18.53
C ILE A 329 -6.31 -12.17 -18.99
N TYR A 330 -6.94 -12.97 -18.12
CA TYR A 330 -7.37 -14.33 -18.49
C TYR A 330 -8.31 -14.33 -19.71
N GLN A 331 -9.29 -13.43 -19.74
CA GLN A 331 -10.20 -13.28 -20.88
C GLN A 331 -9.46 -12.82 -22.15
N SER A 332 -8.54 -11.86 -22.03
CA SER A 332 -7.74 -11.35 -23.16
C SER A 332 -6.80 -12.40 -23.75
N PHE A 333 -6.23 -13.27 -22.90
CA PHE A 333 -5.45 -14.42 -23.39
C PHE A 333 -6.33 -15.48 -24.04
N LYS A 334 -7.52 -15.76 -23.48
CA LYS A 334 -8.48 -16.71 -24.07
C LYS A 334 -8.98 -16.24 -25.44
N GLN A 335 -9.16 -14.93 -25.61
CA GLN A 335 -9.61 -14.30 -26.86
C GLN A 335 -8.46 -13.89 -27.79
N GLU A 336 -7.19 -14.09 -27.40
CA GLU A 336 -6.00 -13.69 -28.17
C GLU A 336 -5.93 -12.19 -28.52
N THR A 337 -6.63 -11.36 -27.74
CA THR A 337 -6.69 -9.89 -27.87
C THR A 337 -5.71 -9.15 -26.96
N PHE A 338 -4.94 -9.87 -26.14
CA PHE A 338 -3.97 -9.26 -25.22
C PHE A 338 -2.89 -8.47 -25.97
N THR A 339 -2.60 -7.25 -25.48
CA THR A 339 -1.47 -6.43 -25.93
C THR A 339 -0.63 -5.96 -24.73
N VAL A 340 0.69 -5.81 -24.88
CA VAL A 340 1.60 -5.34 -23.82
C VAL A 340 1.26 -3.90 -23.43
N LYS A 341 0.72 -3.11 -24.36
CA LYS A 341 0.26 -1.73 -24.09
C LYS A 341 -0.83 -1.70 -23.02
N SER A 342 -1.70 -2.72 -22.99
CA SER A 342 -2.76 -2.84 -21.97
C SER A 342 -2.23 -2.99 -20.55
N CYS A 343 -0.94 -3.35 -20.35
CA CYS A 343 -0.33 -3.40 -19.01
C CYS A 343 -0.34 -2.04 -18.30
N LEU A 344 -0.21 -0.93 -19.04
CA LEU A 344 -0.25 0.40 -18.47
C LEU A 344 -1.66 0.71 -17.93
N ASP A 345 -2.69 0.37 -18.72
CA ASP A 345 -4.09 0.53 -18.33
C ASP A 345 -4.42 -0.31 -17.09
N TYR A 346 -3.90 -1.55 -17.03
CA TYR A 346 -4.06 -2.41 -15.84
C TYR A 346 -3.41 -1.83 -14.58
N ASN A 347 -2.20 -1.26 -14.70
CA ASN A 347 -1.53 -0.64 -13.57
C ASN A 347 -2.25 0.61 -13.06
N LEU A 348 -2.72 1.47 -13.97
CA LEU A 348 -3.54 2.63 -13.61
C LEU A 348 -4.81 2.18 -12.89
N ARG A 349 -5.46 1.13 -13.38
CA ARG A 349 -6.67 0.57 -12.77
C ARG A 349 -6.45 0.08 -11.34
N ILE A 350 -5.31 -0.54 -11.06
CA ILE A 350 -4.95 -0.99 -9.70
C ILE A 350 -4.77 0.21 -8.77
N LEU A 351 -4.05 1.25 -9.21
CA LEU A 351 -3.85 2.47 -8.41
C LEU A 351 -5.18 3.18 -8.12
N LEU A 352 -6.04 3.30 -9.13
CA LEU A 352 -7.38 3.85 -9.00
C LEU A 352 -8.22 3.05 -8.00
N GLY A 353 -8.17 1.70 -8.07
CA GLY A 353 -8.86 0.83 -7.12
C GLY A 353 -8.43 1.04 -5.67
N GLY A 354 -7.13 1.25 -5.44
CA GLY A 354 -6.61 1.58 -4.11
C GLY A 354 -7.10 2.92 -3.57
N VAL A 355 -7.07 3.97 -4.40
CA VAL A 355 -7.57 5.31 -4.04
C VAL A 355 -9.06 5.27 -3.70
N MET A 356 -9.84 4.53 -4.48
CA MET A 356 -11.27 4.34 -4.20
C MET A 356 -11.51 3.54 -2.93
N GLY A 357 -10.65 2.57 -2.62
CA GLY A 357 -10.64 1.84 -1.35
C GLY A 357 -10.51 2.78 -0.14
N ILE A 358 -9.53 3.69 -0.13
CA ILE A 358 -9.38 4.69 0.93
C ILE A 358 -10.62 5.59 1.02
N SER A 359 -11.10 6.05 -0.14
CA SER A 359 -12.25 6.96 -0.21
C SER A 359 -13.51 6.32 0.39
N SER A 360 -13.66 5.01 0.27
CA SER A 360 -14.77 4.27 0.89
C SER A 360 -14.72 4.36 2.43
N GLY A 361 -13.54 4.26 3.04
CA GLY A 361 -13.36 4.43 4.48
C GLY A 361 -13.81 5.81 4.94
N MET A 362 -13.52 6.86 4.18
CA MET A 362 -13.90 8.23 4.53
C MET A 362 -15.40 8.53 4.34
N VAL A 363 -16.00 8.02 3.25
CA VAL A 363 -17.41 8.31 2.91
C VAL A 363 -18.39 7.55 3.79
N PHE A 364 -18.03 6.34 4.24
CA PHE A 364 -18.93 5.45 4.99
C PHE A 364 -18.68 5.43 6.50
N SER A 365 -17.68 6.17 7.00
CA SER A 365 -17.40 6.26 8.44
C SER A 365 -18.37 7.23 9.14
N LYS A 366 -19.40 6.65 9.77
CA LYS A 366 -20.14 7.11 10.97
C LYS A 366 -21.64 7.48 10.85
N ASP A 367 -22.16 7.96 9.71
CA ASP A 367 -23.57 8.43 9.67
C ASP A 367 -24.55 7.65 8.77
N GLN A 368 -24.05 6.76 7.89
CA GLN A 368 -24.91 5.93 7.03
C GLN A 368 -25.04 4.50 7.56
N ALA A 369 -25.67 4.35 8.72
CA ALA A 369 -25.89 3.07 9.41
C ALA A 369 -26.74 2.05 8.62
N ALA A 370 -27.49 2.47 7.60
CA ALA A 370 -28.41 1.59 6.87
C ALA A 370 -27.72 0.63 5.88
N LEU A 371 -26.57 1.01 5.30
CA LEU A 371 -25.81 0.15 4.36
C LEU A 371 -24.69 -0.64 5.04
N THR A 372 -24.21 -0.18 6.21
CA THR A 372 -23.12 -0.83 6.96
C THR A 372 -23.62 -1.90 7.93
N ALA A 373 -24.93 -2.00 8.19
CA ALA A 373 -25.50 -3.00 9.11
C ALA A 373 -25.48 -4.43 8.55
N GLU A 374 -25.50 -4.63 7.23
CA GLU A 374 -25.49 -5.96 6.60
C GLU A 374 -24.13 -6.39 6.05
N TYR A 375 -23.24 -5.44 5.69
CA TYR A 375 -21.95 -5.74 5.07
C TYR A 375 -20.79 -5.08 5.81
N SER A 376 -19.73 -5.86 6.07
CA SER A 376 -18.49 -5.34 6.64
C SER A 376 -17.92 -4.22 5.75
N PRO A 377 -17.47 -3.07 6.31
CA PRO A 377 -16.83 -1.99 5.55
C PRO A 377 -15.66 -2.46 4.66
N MET A 378 -14.97 -3.51 5.09
CA MET A 378 -13.89 -4.17 4.34
C MET A 378 -14.40 -4.80 3.03
N LEU A 379 -15.57 -5.43 3.05
CA LEU A 379 -16.19 -6.01 1.85
C LEU A 379 -16.59 -4.92 0.85
N ILE A 380 -17.09 -3.79 1.36
CA ILE A 380 -17.47 -2.64 0.53
C ILE A 380 -16.23 -2.08 -0.18
N ALA A 381 -15.10 -1.90 0.54
CA ALA A 381 -13.84 -1.46 -0.05
C ALA A 381 -13.35 -2.41 -1.17
N PHE A 382 -13.44 -3.72 -0.95
CA PHE A 382 -13.13 -4.72 -1.96
C PHE A 382 -14.03 -4.62 -3.20
N LEU A 383 -15.35 -4.52 -3.00
CA LEU A 383 -16.33 -4.42 -4.10
C LEU A 383 -16.17 -3.13 -4.91
N ILE A 384 -15.84 -2.03 -4.25
CA ILE A 384 -15.53 -0.74 -4.87
C ILE A 384 -14.27 -0.86 -5.74
N GLY A 385 -13.22 -1.47 -5.22
CA GLY A 385 -12.00 -1.74 -5.98
C GLY A 385 -12.24 -2.64 -7.20
N TYR A 386 -13.07 -3.67 -7.05
CA TYR A 386 -13.46 -4.55 -8.15
C TYR A 386 -14.24 -3.79 -9.24
N ASN A 387 -15.17 -2.92 -8.85
CA ASN A 387 -16.06 -2.20 -9.77
C ASN A 387 -15.60 -0.75 -10.02
N VAL A 388 -14.30 -0.51 -10.06
CA VAL A 388 -13.75 0.86 -10.10
C VAL A 388 -14.31 1.72 -11.26
N GLU A 389 -14.49 1.14 -12.44
CA GLU A 389 -15.02 1.84 -13.62
C GLU A 389 -16.48 2.26 -13.45
N ILE A 390 -17.30 1.40 -12.85
CA ILE A 390 -18.71 1.71 -12.58
C ILE A 390 -18.77 2.87 -11.60
N LEU A 391 -17.93 2.84 -10.57
CA LEU A 391 -17.90 3.91 -9.57
C LEU A 391 -17.42 5.25 -10.15
N PHE A 392 -16.39 5.25 -11.00
CA PHE A 392 -15.98 6.47 -11.72
C PHE A 392 -17.10 6.99 -12.61
N SER A 393 -17.80 6.12 -13.35
CA SER A 393 -18.93 6.54 -14.17
C SER A 393 -20.06 7.14 -13.33
N LEU A 394 -20.31 6.61 -12.13
CA LEU A 394 -21.29 7.15 -11.18
C LEU A 394 -20.86 8.51 -10.63
N MET A 395 -19.58 8.67 -10.26
CA MET A 395 -19.03 9.95 -9.81
C MET A 395 -19.09 11.01 -10.90
N ASP A 396 -18.73 10.67 -12.14
CA ASP A 396 -18.82 11.57 -13.29
C ASP A 396 -20.26 11.95 -13.60
N ASN A 397 -21.22 11.02 -13.43
CA ASN A 397 -22.65 11.32 -13.55
C ASN A 397 -23.13 12.27 -12.45
N LEU A 398 -22.68 12.06 -11.21
CA LEU A 398 -23.04 12.90 -10.07
C LEU A 398 -22.43 14.31 -10.19
N ALA A 399 -21.15 14.40 -10.57
CA ALA A 399 -20.48 15.67 -10.83
C ALA A 399 -21.16 16.45 -11.96
N ARG A 400 -21.56 15.77 -13.05
CA ARG A 400 -22.34 16.39 -14.14
C ARG A 400 -23.69 16.91 -13.67
N ARG A 401 -24.40 16.17 -12.82
CA ARG A 401 -25.69 16.60 -12.25
C ARG A 401 -25.52 17.84 -11.35
N LEU A 402 -24.52 17.84 -10.48
CA LEU A 402 -24.21 18.98 -9.60
C LEU A 402 -23.82 20.23 -10.42
N SER A 403 -23.01 20.05 -11.46
CA SER A 403 -22.65 21.13 -12.38
C SER A 403 -23.85 21.69 -13.15
N GLN A 404 -24.82 20.84 -13.55
CA GLN A 404 -26.04 21.28 -14.22
C GLN A 404 -26.98 22.09 -13.31
N THR A 405 -27.07 21.74 -12.02
CA THR A 405 -27.86 22.51 -11.05
C THR A 405 -27.33 23.94 -10.83
N ASP A 406 -26.01 24.14 -10.84
CA ASP A 406 -25.41 25.48 -10.72
C ASP A 406 -25.70 26.37 -11.93
N ILE A 407 -25.76 25.80 -13.15
CA ILE A 407 -26.08 26.56 -14.37
C ILE A 407 -27.57 26.94 -14.40
N SER A 408 -28.45 26.11 -13.84
CA SER A 408 -29.88 26.40 -13.75
C SER A 408 -30.20 27.47 -12.69
N GLY A 409 -29.45 27.53 -11.58
CA GLY A 409 -29.58 28.59 -10.57
C GLY A 409 -29.11 29.96 -11.07
N LYS A 410 -28.10 30.01 -11.94
CA LYS A 410 -27.53 31.26 -12.48
C LYS A 410 -28.35 31.89 -13.63
N ARG A 411 -29.42 31.22 -14.12
CA ARG A 411 -30.36 31.78 -15.12
C ARG A 411 -31.68 32.27 -14.51
N MET A 412 -31.85 32.15 -13.19
CA MET A 412 -33.04 32.64 -12.46
C MET A 412 -32.76 33.85 -11.56
N SER A 413 -31.54 34.39 -11.60
CA SER A 413 -31.17 35.75 -11.16
C SER A 413 -30.84 36.58 -12.39
#